data_AF-A0A3N5NJ98-F1
#
_entry.id   AF-A0A3N5NJ98-F1
#
_cell.length_a   1.000
_cell.length_b   1.000
_cell.length_c   1.000
_cell.angle_alpha   90.00
_cell.angle_beta   90.00
_cell.angle_gamma   90.00
#
_symmetry.space_group_name_H-M   'P 1'
#
loop_
_entity.id
_entity.type
_entity.pdbx_description
1 polymer ?
#
loop_
_entity_poly.entity_id
_entity_poly.type
_entity_poly.pdbx_seq_one_letter_code
_entity_poly.pdbx_strand_id
1 'polypeptide(L)'
;MVFIYYSQGVSSLYQDFTERLMSHLALKGTEITQQVLNPATATMHVKHTDEQGKLDIAVENDNVKVTYTVERNKKEISKGVAGAVAGAGLGGLIGNILRHDQGVSDALAGAIGGAATGGAYGAYSGWEESQNERTEFAAVLAQTIKEVEDELQYIIQGQQEAKEAMREKGRQKLEEDSHKTDEFRSMLEDLYGQVLAVQEEIEMAKSEGTNVSKPKGRIDRAENLYKEAQASFDRKEYTTIKPKITAAQNMVDKAREALSQAQSGS
;
A
#
# COMPACT_ATOMS: atom_id res chain seq x y z
N MET A 1 -27.78 29.43 -8.59
CA MET A 1 -27.81 28.09 -9.24
C MET A 1 -26.69 27.28 -8.61
N VAL A 2 -26.86 25.98 -8.41
CA VAL A 2 -25.87 25.11 -7.73
C VAL A 2 -25.55 23.90 -8.60
N PHE A 3 -24.27 23.59 -8.74
CA PHE A 3 -23.75 22.42 -9.44
C PHE A 3 -22.96 21.54 -8.46
N ILE A 4 -23.11 20.22 -8.54
CA ILE A 4 -22.44 19.27 -7.64
C ILE A 4 -21.73 18.21 -8.49
N TYR A 5 -20.46 17.97 -8.19
CA TYR A 5 -19.60 16.99 -8.84
C TYR A 5 -18.98 16.05 -7.80
N TYR A 6 -18.77 14.79 -8.18
CA TYR A 6 -18.14 13.80 -7.32
C TYR A 6 -16.95 13.17 -8.03
N SER A 7 -15.76 13.36 -7.49
CA SER A 7 -14.56 12.64 -7.93
C SER A 7 -14.42 11.33 -7.18
N GLN A 8 -14.37 10.23 -7.93
CA GLN A 8 -14.45 8.89 -7.36
C GLN A 8 -13.10 8.42 -6.84
N GLY A 9 -13.05 7.90 -5.61
CA GLY A 9 -11.90 7.16 -5.08
C GLY A 9 -10.61 7.98 -4.84
N VAL A 10 -10.68 9.31 -4.84
CA VAL A 10 -9.52 10.21 -4.68
C VAL A 10 -9.45 10.88 -3.30
N SER A 11 -10.32 10.50 -2.37
CA SER A 11 -10.36 11.08 -1.00
C SER A 11 -9.03 10.97 -0.24
N SER A 12 -8.29 9.87 -0.45
CA SER A 12 -6.97 9.64 0.17
C SER A 12 -5.91 10.67 -0.27
N LEU A 13 -6.14 11.31 -1.42
CA LEU A 13 -5.29 12.35 -2.01
C LEU A 13 -6.03 13.71 -2.05
N TYR A 14 -6.92 13.96 -1.10
CA TYR A 14 -7.77 15.16 -1.08
C TYR A 14 -6.99 16.50 -1.15
N GLN A 15 -5.84 16.59 -0.46
CA GLN A 15 -5.01 17.80 -0.49
C GLN A 15 -4.46 18.03 -1.89
N ASP A 16 -3.84 17.00 -2.48
CA ASP A 16 -3.33 17.03 -3.86
C ASP A 16 -4.46 17.32 -4.88
N PHE A 17 -5.65 16.74 -4.68
CA PHE A 17 -6.82 17.02 -5.51
C PHE A 17 -7.18 18.49 -5.48
N THR A 18 -7.27 19.08 -4.28
CA THR A 18 -7.64 20.48 -4.11
C THR A 18 -6.61 21.42 -4.73
N GLU A 19 -5.32 21.16 -4.52
CA GLU A 19 -4.23 21.96 -5.06
C GLU A 19 -4.16 21.88 -6.60
N ARG A 20 -4.29 20.68 -7.18
CA ARG A 20 -4.30 20.48 -8.63
C ARG A 20 -5.53 21.09 -9.28
N LEU A 21 -6.71 20.94 -8.67
CA LEU A 21 -7.94 21.57 -9.14
C LEU A 21 -7.79 23.09 -9.19
N MET A 22 -7.32 23.71 -8.12
CA MET A 22 -7.03 25.14 -8.08
C MET A 22 -6.04 25.55 -9.17
N SER A 23 -4.96 24.80 -9.34
CA SER A 23 -3.92 25.07 -10.33
C SER A 23 -4.45 24.99 -11.76
N HIS A 24 -5.22 23.94 -12.10
CA HIS A 24 -5.81 23.79 -13.43
C HIS A 24 -6.87 24.86 -13.71
N LEU A 25 -7.70 25.20 -12.72
CA LEU A 25 -8.68 26.28 -12.87
C LEU A 25 -7.99 27.63 -13.12
N ALA A 26 -6.91 27.93 -12.40
CA ALA A 26 -6.11 29.13 -12.61
C ALA A 26 -5.47 29.16 -14.01
N LEU A 27 -4.91 28.03 -14.48
CA LEU A 27 -4.38 27.89 -15.84
C LEU A 27 -5.46 28.10 -16.92
N LYS A 28 -6.70 27.75 -16.63
CA LYS A 28 -7.87 27.99 -17.49
C LYS A 28 -8.47 29.40 -17.32
N GLY A 29 -7.77 30.32 -16.65
CA GLY A 29 -8.19 31.72 -16.53
C GLY A 29 -9.23 31.98 -15.45
N THR A 30 -9.33 31.11 -14.45
CA THR A 30 -10.19 31.31 -13.28
C THR A 30 -9.43 32.06 -12.18
N GLU A 31 -9.95 33.21 -11.76
CA GLU A 31 -9.47 33.93 -10.58
C GLU A 31 -10.00 33.24 -9.32
N ILE A 32 -9.10 32.85 -8.41
CA ILE A 32 -9.44 32.22 -7.12
C ILE A 32 -9.13 33.20 -5.99
N THR A 33 -10.12 33.49 -5.15
CA THR A 33 -9.99 34.43 -4.03
C THR A 33 -10.63 33.88 -2.75
N GLN A 34 -10.32 34.50 -1.60
CA GLN A 34 -10.89 34.13 -0.29
C GLN A 34 -10.83 32.62 0.01
N GLN A 35 -9.68 32.01 -0.23
CA GLN A 35 -9.47 30.59 0.01
C GLN A 35 -9.38 30.28 1.50
N VAL A 36 -10.12 29.27 1.94
CA VAL A 36 -10.00 28.65 3.26
C VAL A 36 -9.79 27.16 3.03
N LEU A 37 -8.60 26.67 3.36
CA LEU A 37 -8.20 25.28 3.16
C LEU A 37 -8.11 24.58 4.51
N ASN A 38 -8.86 23.49 4.67
CA ASN A 38 -8.80 22.60 5.82
C ASN A 38 -8.43 21.18 5.37
N PRO A 39 -8.04 20.27 6.29
CA PRO A 39 -7.62 18.92 5.92
C PRO A 39 -8.65 18.04 5.20
N ALA A 40 -9.94 18.37 5.26
CA ALA A 40 -11.02 17.60 4.63
C ALA A 40 -12.08 18.46 3.93
N THR A 41 -11.93 19.79 3.97
CA THR A 41 -12.85 20.74 3.35
C THR A 41 -12.10 21.98 2.85
N ALA A 42 -12.55 22.54 1.74
CA ALA A 42 -12.00 23.78 1.20
C ALA A 42 -13.13 24.65 0.66
N THR A 43 -13.04 25.95 0.89
CA THR A 43 -14.01 26.91 0.39
C THR A 43 -13.27 28.05 -0.29
N MET A 44 -13.70 28.46 -1.48
CA MET A 44 -13.07 29.54 -2.24
C MET A 44 -14.09 30.28 -3.10
N HIS A 45 -13.77 31.53 -3.44
CA HIS A 45 -14.53 32.28 -4.42
C HIS A 45 -13.83 32.18 -5.76
N VAL A 46 -14.60 31.93 -6.80
CA VAL A 46 -14.13 31.73 -8.17
C VAL A 46 -14.77 32.73 -9.08
N LYS A 47 -13.97 33.27 -10.01
CA LYS A 47 -14.44 34.13 -11.08
C LYS A 47 -13.80 33.69 -12.38
N HIS A 48 -14.63 33.42 -13.37
CA HIS A 48 -14.19 33.02 -14.70
C HIS A 48 -14.98 33.88 -15.69
N THR A 49 -14.27 34.60 -16.55
CA THR A 49 -14.87 35.60 -17.46
C THR A 49 -15.78 36.59 -16.71
N ASP A 50 -17.08 36.53 -16.95
CA ASP A 50 -18.18 37.31 -16.37
C ASP A 50 -18.98 36.54 -15.30
N GLU A 51 -18.66 35.27 -15.08
CA GLU A 51 -19.29 34.39 -14.09
C GLU A 51 -18.53 34.43 -12.76
N GLN A 52 -19.27 34.53 -11.66
CA GLN A 52 -18.74 34.54 -10.30
C GLN A 52 -19.51 33.56 -9.43
N GLY A 53 -18.84 32.97 -8.46
CA GLY A 53 -19.50 32.12 -7.49
C GLY A 53 -18.58 31.60 -6.41
N LYS A 54 -19.16 30.73 -5.58
CA LYS A 54 -18.49 30.07 -4.46
C LYS A 54 -18.32 28.59 -4.76
N LEU A 55 -17.13 28.07 -4.47
CA LEU A 55 -16.78 26.67 -4.64
C LEU A 55 -16.48 26.07 -3.26
N ASP A 56 -17.19 24.99 -2.93
CA ASP A 56 -17.05 24.22 -1.69
C ASP A 56 -16.62 22.79 -2.03
N ILE A 57 -15.49 22.35 -1.51
CA ILE A 57 -14.91 21.01 -1.70
C ILE A 57 -14.96 20.29 -0.35
N ALA A 58 -15.41 19.05 -0.32
CA ALA A 58 -15.41 18.22 0.88
C ALA A 58 -15.15 16.75 0.56
N VAL A 59 -14.47 16.05 1.48
CA VAL A 59 -14.39 14.59 1.44
C VAL A 59 -15.76 14.01 1.83
N GLU A 60 -16.26 13.07 1.01
CA GLU A 60 -17.49 12.35 1.27
C GLU A 60 -17.29 10.86 1.00
N ASN A 61 -17.19 10.07 2.07
CA ASN A 61 -16.75 8.67 2.02
C ASN A 61 -15.39 8.55 1.29
N ASP A 62 -15.33 7.71 0.25
CA ASP A 62 -14.13 7.49 -0.55
C ASP A 62 -13.92 8.57 -1.64
N ASN A 63 -14.84 9.54 -1.75
CA ASN A 63 -14.92 10.50 -2.84
C ASN A 63 -14.62 11.93 -2.39
N VAL A 64 -14.43 12.81 -3.36
CA VAL A 64 -14.38 14.25 -3.14
C VAL A 64 -15.58 14.90 -3.81
N LYS A 65 -16.43 15.56 -3.04
CA LYS A 65 -17.56 16.35 -3.52
C LYS A 65 -17.13 17.79 -3.77
N VAL A 66 -17.40 18.31 -4.96
CA VAL A 66 -17.22 19.72 -5.31
C VAL A 66 -18.59 20.34 -5.59
N THR A 67 -18.91 21.41 -4.89
CA THR A 67 -20.16 22.17 -5.04
C THR A 67 -19.84 23.57 -5.54
N TYR A 68 -20.42 23.98 -6.66
CA TYR A 68 -20.30 25.33 -7.21
C TYR A 68 -21.63 26.07 -7.15
N THR A 69 -21.64 27.22 -6.47
CA THR A 69 -22.81 28.08 -6.30
C THR A 69 -22.59 29.41 -7.03
N VAL A 70 -23.37 29.64 -8.08
CA VAL A 70 -23.30 30.87 -8.90
C VAL A 70 -23.87 32.08 -8.14
N GLU A 71 -23.11 33.16 -8.10
CA GLU A 71 -23.54 34.47 -7.62
C GLU A 71 -24.13 35.30 -8.77
N ARG A 72 -25.42 35.63 -8.70
CA ARG A 72 -26.09 36.43 -9.73
C ARG A 72 -25.87 37.93 -9.49
N ASN A 73 -25.23 38.62 -10.43
CA ASN A 73 -25.23 40.07 -10.46
C ASN A 73 -26.63 40.61 -10.81
N LYS A 74 -27.19 41.46 -9.94
CA LYS A 74 -28.52 42.08 -10.04
C LYS A 74 -28.65 43.16 -11.13
N LYS A 75 -27.90 43.08 -12.23
CA LYS A 75 -28.07 43.98 -13.38
C LYS A 75 -28.58 43.15 -14.54
N GLU A 76 -29.84 43.43 -14.93
CA GLU A 76 -30.62 42.81 -16.01
C GLU A 76 -31.49 41.60 -15.65
N ILE A 77 -32.50 41.80 -14.80
CA ILE A 77 -33.82 41.20 -15.04
C ILE A 77 -34.89 42.26 -14.75
N SER A 78 -35.00 43.26 -15.63
CA SER A 78 -36.26 43.98 -15.79
C SER A 78 -37.05 43.27 -16.90
N LYS A 79 -37.86 42.30 -16.50
CA LYS A 79 -39.03 41.70 -17.19
C LYS A 79 -39.01 40.19 -17.08
N GLY A 80 -40.04 39.65 -16.44
CA GLY A 80 -40.53 38.30 -16.73
C GLY A 80 -40.40 37.30 -15.58
N VAL A 81 -41.56 36.88 -15.08
CA VAL A 81 -41.82 35.68 -14.29
C VAL A 81 -41.44 35.74 -12.80
N ALA A 82 -42.44 36.17 -12.02
CA ALA A 82 -42.61 35.68 -10.66
C ALA A 82 -42.78 34.15 -10.69
N GLY A 83 -41.86 33.42 -10.08
CA GLY A 83 -41.89 31.97 -9.92
C GLY A 83 -41.42 31.61 -8.51
N ALA A 84 -42.17 30.75 -7.84
CA ALA A 84 -42.14 30.51 -6.40
C ALA A 84 -40.75 30.21 -5.81
N VAL A 85 -40.36 30.98 -4.80
CA VAL A 85 -39.34 30.57 -3.82
C VAL A 85 -40.05 29.72 -2.78
N ALA A 86 -40.02 28.40 -2.97
CA ALA A 86 -40.27 27.45 -1.89
C ALA A 86 -38.92 27.20 -1.19
N GLY A 87 -38.65 28.00 -0.17
CA GLY A 87 -37.50 27.84 0.71
C GLY A 87 -37.72 26.70 1.70
N ALA A 88 -36.91 25.65 1.57
CA ALA A 88 -36.54 24.69 2.61
C ALA A 88 -35.32 23.92 2.07
N GLY A 89 -34.12 23.99 2.64
CA GLY A 89 -33.59 24.79 3.73
C GLY A 89 -32.08 24.58 3.74
N LEU A 90 -31.31 25.66 3.87
CA LEU A 90 -29.95 25.69 4.43
C LEU A 90 -29.76 27.11 4.98
N GLY A 91 -30.54 27.40 6.02
CA GLY A 91 -30.34 28.58 6.84
C GLY A 91 -29.16 28.34 7.77
N GLY A 92 -28.10 29.11 7.55
CA GLY A 92 -27.16 29.56 8.58
C GLY A 92 -26.22 28.51 9.16
N LEU A 93 -24.93 28.64 8.85
CA LEU A 93 -23.86 28.60 9.85
C LEU A 93 -22.73 29.54 9.42
N ILE A 94 -22.89 30.84 9.69
CA ILE A 94 -21.76 31.76 9.86
C ILE A 94 -21.77 32.20 11.33
N GLY A 95 -20.65 31.96 12.02
CA GLY A 95 -20.15 32.86 13.05
C GLY A 95 -20.39 32.51 14.53
N ASN A 96 -19.25 32.29 15.21
CA ASN A 96 -18.95 32.59 16.63
C ASN A 96 -19.80 31.98 17.74
N ILE A 97 -19.18 31.07 18.53
CA ILE A 97 -19.16 31.21 19.99
C ILE A 97 -17.74 31.01 20.52
N LEU A 98 -17.22 32.10 21.07
CA LEU A 98 -16.09 32.17 22.00
C LEU A 98 -16.47 31.47 23.33
N ARG A 99 -15.50 30.77 23.93
CA ARG A 99 -15.30 30.54 25.38
C ARG A 99 -16.56 30.32 26.25
N HIS A 100 -16.68 29.14 26.85
CA HIS A 100 -16.16 28.82 28.19
C HIS A 100 -16.91 27.60 28.74
N ASP A 101 -16.11 26.62 29.14
CA ASP A 101 -16.33 25.63 30.19
C ASP A 101 -17.40 24.53 30.03
N GLN A 102 -16.94 23.34 30.41
CA GLN A 102 -17.67 22.12 30.77
C GLN A 102 -18.20 21.20 29.66
N GLY A 103 -17.42 20.14 29.44
CA GLY A 103 -17.93 18.77 29.28
C GLY A 103 -18.64 18.44 27.98
N VAL A 104 -17.89 18.02 26.96
CA VAL A 104 -18.46 17.38 25.75
C VAL A 104 -17.83 16.00 25.57
N SER A 105 -18.17 15.09 26.49
CA SER A 105 -18.45 13.72 26.08
C SER A 105 -19.90 13.74 25.57
N ASP A 106 -20.14 13.18 24.38
CA ASP A 106 -21.49 12.82 23.88
C ASP A 106 -22.27 13.87 23.05
N ALA A 107 -21.63 14.47 22.04
CA ALA A 107 -22.33 15.19 20.95
C ALA A 107 -22.08 14.56 19.56
N LEU A 108 -21.73 13.27 19.52
CA LEU A 108 -21.53 12.47 18.30
C LEU A 108 -22.64 11.44 18.05
N ALA A 109 -23.74 11.51 18.79
CA ALA A 109 -24.85 10.57 18.67
C ALA A 109 -26.18 11.31 18.47
N GLY A 110 -26.78 11.16 17.29
CA GLY A 110 -28.21 11.47 17.12
C GLY A 110 -28.57 12.49 16.04
N ALA A 111 -28.21 12.23 14.79
CA ALA A 111 -29.00 12.68 13.64
C ALA A 111 -28.83 11.73 12.44
N ILE A 112 -28.92 10.42 12.71
CA ILE A 112 -29.18 9.39 11.70
C ILE A 112 -30.56 8.83 12.05
N GLY A 113 -31.55 9.10 11.20
CA GLY A 113 -32.93 8.78 11.49
C GLY A 113 -33.90 8.99 10.34
N GLY A 114 -33.72 8.19 9.28
CA GLY A 114 -34.87 7.61 8.55
C GLY A 114 -35.59 8.45 7.50
N ALA A 115 -35.17 8.29 6.25
CA ALA A 115 -36.10 7.94 5.18
C ALA A 115 -35.47 6.76 4.42
N ALA A 116 -36.06 5.59 4.61
CA ALA A 116 -35.59 4.33 4.08
C ALA A 116 -36.01 4.15 2.61
N THR A 117 -35.33 3.18 1.99
CA THR A 117 -35.81 2.32 0.89
C THR A 117 -35.75 2.88 -0.53
N GLY A 118 -34.83 2.31 -1.31
CA GLY A 118 -34.90 2.30 -2.76
C GLY A 118 -33.53 2.36 -3.41
N GLY A 119 -32.89 1.20 -3.59
CA GLY A 119 -31.80 1.11 -4.55
C GLY A 119 -32.30 1.57 -5.92
N ALA A 120 -31.58 2.52 -6.52
CA ALA A 120 -31.65 2.79 -7.95
C ALA A 120 -30.37 3.53 -8.33
N TYR A 121 -29.50 2.84 -9.06
CA TYR A 121 -29.07 3.31 -10.37
C TYR A 121 -29.80 4.59 -10.81
N GLY A 122 -29.18 5.75 -10.62
CA GLY A 122 -29.91 7.00 -10.80
C GLY A 122 -29.08 8.25 -10.59
N ALA A 123 -27.83 8.26 -11.04
CA ALA A 123 -27.08 9.51 -11.22
C ALA A 123 -26.11 9.47 -12.41
N TYR A 124 -26.23 8.44 -13.27
CA TYR A 124 -25.50 8.34 -14.54
C TYR A 124 -26.38 8.75 -15.74
N SER A 125 -27.27 9.71 -15.52
CA SER A 125 -28.02 10.40 -16.57
C SER A 125 -28.09 11.89 -16.22
N GLY A 126 -26.92 12.53 -16.20
CA GLY A 126 -26.79 13.99 -16.10
C GLY A 126 -25.84 14.56 -17.16
N TRP A 127 -25.31 13.73 -18.06
CA TRP A 127 -24.38 14.18 -19.09
C TRP A 127 -25.09 14.72 -20.33
N GLU A 128 -26.32 14.27 -20.63
CA GLU A 128 -27.07 14.67 -21.85
C GLU A 128 -28.30 15.57 -21.63
N GLU A 129 -28.84 15.68 -20.41
CA GLU A 129 -30.13 16.40 -20.18
C GLU A 129 -29.96 17.75 -19.46
N SER A 130 -28.98 18.55 -19.89
CA SER A 130 -28.82 19.95 -19.43
C SER A 130 -27.96 20.77 -20.39
N GLN A 131 -28.16 20.62 -21.70
CA GLN A 131 -27.48 21.44 -22.71
C GLN A 131 -27.99 22.90 -22.75
N ASN A 132 -29.13 23.22 -22.12
CA ASN A 132 -29.78 24.54 -22.26
C ASN A 132 -29.61 25.53 -21.09
N GLU A 133 -28.96 25.15 -19.97
CA GLU A 133 -28.77 26.07 -18.82
C GLU A 133 -27.41 25.92 -18.11
N ARG A 134 -26.36 25.45 -18.79
CA ARG A 134 -25.01 25.41 -18.17
C ARG A 134 -24.35 26.78 -18.27
N THR A 135 -23.87 27.28 -17.14
CA THR A 135 -22.90 28.38 -17.11
C THR A 135 -21.59 27.89 -17.71
N GLU A 136 -20.86 28.75 -18.42
CA GLU A 136 -19.62 28.39 -19.12
C GLU A 136 -18.59 27.80 -18.13
N PHE A 137 -18.49 28.39 -16.95
CA PHE A 137 -17.59 27.94 -15.90
C PHE A 137 -17.98 26.56 -15.32
N ALA A 138 -19.26 26.19 -15.32
CA ALA A 138 -19.65 24.86 -14.82
C ALA A 138 -19.15 23.74 -15.75
N ALA A 139 -19.07 24.00 -17.06
CA ALA A 139 -18.47 23.08 -18.00
C ALA A 139 -16.94 23.00 -17.80
N VAL A 140 -16.27 24.15 -17.66
CA VAL A 140 -14.82 24.23 -17.37
C VAL A 140 -14.48 23.51 -16.06
N LEU A 141 -15.27 23.72 -15.02
CA LEU A 141 -15.11 23.07 -13.72
C LEU A 141 -15.29 21.56 -13.83
N ALA A 142 -16.35 21.09 -14.48
CA ALA A 142 -16.60 19.66 -14.68
C ALA A 142 -15.43 18.96 -15.39
N GLN A 143 -14.95 19.56 -16.49
CA GLN A 143 -13.84 19.02 -17.25
C GLN A 143 -12.56 18.98 -16.40
N THR A 144 -12.29 20.06 -15.65
CA THR A 144 -11.08 20.16 -14.83
C THR A 144 -11.09 19.17 -13.67
N ILE A 145 -12.23 18.98 -13.02
CA ILE A 145 -12.41 17.95 -12.00
C ILE A 145 -12.11 16.56 -12.57
N LYS A 146 -12.58 16.28 -13.80
CA LYS A 146 -12.33 15.00 -14.45
C LYS A 146 -10.84 14.78 -14.77
N GLU A 147 -10.16 15.80 -15.29
CA GLU A 147 -8.71 15.76 -15.55
C GLU A 147 -7.92 15.44 -14.26
N VAL A 148 -8.23 16.13 -13.16
CA VAL A 148 -7.55 15.90 -11.87
C VAL A 148 -7.88 14.52 -11.29
N GLU A 149 -9.12 14.06 -11.40
CA GLU A 149 -9.50 12.71 -11.00
C GLU A 149 -8.68 11.66 -11.75
N ASP A 150 -8.57 11.78 -13.08
CA ASP A 150 -7.84 10.82 -13.91
C ASP A 150 -6.34 10.79 -13.56
N GLU A 151 -5.73 11.96 -13.31
CA GLU A 151 -4.34 12.05 -12.85
C GLU A 151 -4.10 11.36 -11.50
N LEU A 152 -4.99 11.59 -10.52
CA LEU A 152 -4.85 11.00 -9.20
C LEU A 152 -5.15 9.50 -9.21
N GLN A 153 -6.14 9.06 -9.99
CA GLN A 153 -6.41 7.65 -10.21
C GLN A 153 -5.20 6.93 -10.80
N TYR A 154 -4.52 7.56 -11.77
CA TYR A 154 -3.28 7.02 -12.33
C TYR A 154 -2.18 6.85 -11.26
N ILE A 155 -2.03 7.83 -10.35
CA ILE A 155 -1.07 7.74 -9.24
C ILE A 155 -1.44 6.61 -8.27
N ILE A 156 -2.71 6.52 -7.88
CA ILE A 156 -3.21 5.48 -6.96
C ILE A 156 -2.97 4.10 -7.55
N GLN A 157 -3.31 3.89 -8.82
CA GLN A 157 -3.10 2.63 -9.51
C GLN A 157 -1.60 2.27 -9.56
N GLY A 158 -0.73 3.20 -9.93
CA GLY A 158 0.71 2.96 -9.97
C GLY A 158 1.30 2.59 -8.61
N GLN A 159 0.80 3.17 -7.52
CA GLN A 159 1.21 2.81 -6.16
C GLN A 159 0.73 1.40 -5.75
N GLN A 160 -0.48 1.01 -6.15
CA GLN A 160 -1.02 -0.32 -5.89
C GLN A 160 -0.21 -1.39 -6.63
N GLU A 161 0.05 -1.18 -7.92
CA GLU A 161 0.87 -2.10 -8.75
C GLU A 161 2.27 -2.25 -8.17
N ALA A 162 2.92 -1.16 -7.75
CA ALA A 162 4.23 -1.22 -7.11
C ALA A 162 4.21 -2.01 -5.79
N LYS A 163 3.14 -1.84 -4.98
CA LYS A 163 2.96 -2.56 -3.72
C LYS A 163 2.71 -4.06 -3.95
N GLU A 164 1.96 -4.42 -4.98
CA GLU A 164 1.73 -5.81 -5.37
C GLU A 164 3.00 -6.47 -5.89
N ALA A 165 3.74 -5.81 -6.77
CA ALA A 165 5.03 -6.29 -7.25
C ALA A 165 6.04 -6.52 -6.10
N MET A 166 6.04 -5.64 -5.10
CA MET A 166 6.87 -5.82 -3.90
C MET A 166 6.42 -7.00 -3.04
N ARG A 167 5.11 -7.23 -2.91
CA ARG A 167 4.56 -8.40 -2.21
C ARG A 167 4.90 -9.70 -2.93
N GLU A 168 4.79 -9.73 -4.25
CA GLU A 168 5.14 -10.90 -5.05
C GLU A 168 6.63 -11.23 -4.94
N LYS A 169 7.52 -10.23 -5.08
CA LYS A 169 8.96 -10.40 -4.83
C LYS A 169 9.25 -10.89 -3.40
N GLY A 170 8.48 -10.43 -2.42
CA GLY A 170 8.57 -10.90 -1.04
C GLY A 170 8.23 -12.39 -0.90
N ARG A 171 7.17 -12.86 -1.58
CA ARG A 171 6.78 -14.28 -1.61
C ARG A 171 7.83 -15.14 -2.29
N GLN A 172 8.31 -14.72 -3.47
CA GLN A 172 9.36 -15.43 -4.21
C GLN A 172 10.63 -15.58 -3.37
N LYS A 173 11.09 -14.51 -2.71
CA LYS A 173 12.25 -14.59 -1.80
C LYS A 173 12.03 -15.55 -0.63
N LEU A 174 10.83 -15.58 -0.07
CA LEU A 174 10.50 -16.50 1.03
C LEU A 174 10.52 -17.95 0.56
N GLU A 175 9.99 -18.23 -0.63
CA GLU A 175 10.01 -19.56 -1.26
C GLU A 175 11.44 -19.99 -1.59
N GLU A 176 12.26 -19.10 -2.17
CA GLU A 176 13.69 -19.35 -2.42
C GLU A 176 14.47 -19.63 -1.13
N ASP A 177 14.25 -18.86 -0.08
CA ASP A 177 14.90 -19.05 1.21
C ASP A 177 14.45 -20.36 1.88
N SER A 178 13.17 -20.73 1.75
CA SER A 178 12.66 -22.03 2.21
C SER A 178 13.34 -23.18 1.49
N HIS A 179 13.40 -23.12 0.15
CA HIS A 179 14.07 -24.14 -0.66
C HIS A 179 15.55 -24.31 -0.29
N LYS A 180 16.28 -23.21 -0.11
CA LYS A 180 17.68 -23.27 0.35
C LYS A 180 17.81 -23.88 1.75
N THR A 181 16.89 -23.54 2.64
CA THR A 181 16.88 -24.09 4.00
C THR A 181 16.71 -25.60 3.98
N ASP A 182 15.77 -26.10 3.18
CA ASP A 182 15.50 -27.53 3.09
C ASP A 182 16.63 -28.30 2.38
N GLU A 183 17.21 -27.74 1.30
CA GLU A 183 18.39 -28.31 0.62
C GLU A 183 19.56 -28.48 1.60
N PHE A 184 19.96 -27.41 2.30
CA PHE A 184 21.09 -27.49 3.21
C PHE A 184 20.81 -28.32 4.46
N ARG A 185 19.56 -28.35 4.95
CA ARG A 185 19.18 -29.25 6.04
C ARG A 185 19.38 -30.71 5.64
N SER A 186 18.88 -31.11 4.48
CA SER A 186 19.05 -32.47 3.96
C SER A 186 20.53 -32.84 3.84
N MET A 187 21.36 -31.96 3.28
CA MET A 187 22.80 -32.22 3.14
C MET A 187 23.54 -32.34 4.48
N LEU A 188 23.15 -31.55 5.48
CA LEU A 188 23.73 -31.62 6.82
C LEU A 188 23.31 -32.90 7.55
N GLU A 189 22.06 -33.33 7.43
CA GLU A 189 21.55 -34.58 8.00
C GLU A 189 22.27 -35.79 7.39
N ASP A 190 22.42 -35.82 6.06
CA ASP A 190 23.16 -36.87 5.36
C ASP A 190 24.62 -36.95 5.81
N LEU A 191 25.30 -35.80 5.90
CA LEU A 191 26.69 -35.74 6.35
C LEU A 191 26.83 -36.19 7.81
N TYR A 192 25.92 -35.76 8.69
CA TYR A 192 25.93 -36.18 10.09
C TYR A 192 25.79 -37.69 10.24
N GLY A 193 24.85 -38.29 9.49
CA GLY A 193 24.68 -39.75 9.47
C GLY A 193 25.93 -40.48 8.99
N GLN A 194 26.63 -39.96 7.98
CA GLN A 194 27.88 -40.53 7.50
C GLN A 194 29.02 -40.42 8.51
N VAL A 195 29.15 -39.27 9.19
CA VAL A 195 30.15 -39.06 10.24
C VAL A 195 29.94 -40.04 11.38
N LEU A 196 28.70 -40.17 11.86
CA LEU A 196 28.34 -41.07 12.95
C LEU A 196 28.62 -42.53 12.59
N ALA A 197 28.23 -42.97 11.40
CA ALA A 197 28.48 -44.34 10.94
C ALA A 197 29.97 -44.69 10.95
N VAL A 198 30.83 -43.79 10.46
CA VAL A 198 32.28 -44.04 10.42
C VAL A 198 32.92 -43.93 11.81
N GLN A 199 32.39 -43.09 12.70
CA GLN A 199 32.81 -43.05 14.10
C GLN A 199 32.59 -44.40 14.78
N GLU A 200 31.41 -44.99 14.61
CA GLU A 200 31.07 -46.33 15.14
C GLU A 200 32.00 -47.41 14.55
N GLU A 201 32.23 -47.40 13.23
CA GLU A 201 33.18 -48.34 12.58
C GLU A 201 34.60 -48.22 13.15
N ILE A 202 35.07 -47.00 13.41
CA ILE A 202 36.37 -46.73 14.02
C ILE A 202 36.43 -47.27 15.45
N GLU A 203 35.37 -47.08 16.24
CA GLU A 203 35.33 -47.57 17.63
C GLU A 203 35.31 -49.10 17.72
N MET A 204 34.58 -49.75 16.81
CA MET A 204 34.62 -51.21 16.66
C MET A 204 36.02 -51.69 16.30
N ALA A 205 36.64 -51.15 15.25
CA ALA A 205 37.98 -51.54 14.81
C ALA A 205 39.05 -51.30 15.90
N LYS A 206 38.91 -50.22 16.69
CA LYS A 206 39.78 -49.94 17.83
C LYS A 206 39.65 -51.02 18.91
N SER A 207 38.43 -51.46 19.18
CA SER A 207 38.14 -52.51 20.16
C SER A 207 38.71 -53.87 19.71
N GLU A 208 38.80 -54.09 18.39
CA GLU A 208 39.45 -55.25 17.77
C GLU A 208 40.99 -55.16 17.74
N GLY A 209 41.57 -54.06 18.23
CA GLY A 209 43.02 -53.86 18.28
C GLY A 209 43.64 -53.25 17.01
N THR A 210 42.83 -52.82 16.05
CA THR A 210 43.31 -52.14 14.82
C THR A 210 43.85 -50.73 15.15
N ASN A 211 44.92 -50.30 14.47
CA ASN A 211 45.43 -48.94 14.60
C ASN A 211 44.51 -47.91 13.89
N VAL A 212 43.70 -47.21 14.68
CA VAL A 212 42.72 -46.23 14.16
C VAL A 212 43.16 -44.77 14.20
N SER A 213 44.43 -44.46 14.48
CA SER A 213 44.90 -43.07 14.63
C SER A 213 44.59 -42.17 13.42
N LYS A 214 44.90 -42.67 12.22
CA LYS A 214 44.70 -41.98 10.95
C LYS A 214 43.22 -41.82 10.55
N PRO A 215 42.38 -42.87 10.57
CA PRO A 215 40.95 -42.69 10.29
C PRO A 215 40.26 -41.81 11.34
N LYS A 216 40.63 -41.92 12.63
CA LYS A 216 40.08 -41.04 13.68
C LYS A 216 40.40 -39.57 13.47
N GLY A 217 41.66 -39.22 13.15
CA GLY A 217 42.00 -37.82 12.87
C GLY A 217 41.26 -37.22 11.67
N ARG A 218 40.87 -38.05 10.69
CA ARG A 218 40.06 -37.62 9.54
C ARG A 218 38.59 -37.41 9.93
N ILE A 219 38.03 -38.30 10.74
CA ILE A 219 36.64 -38.17 11.19
C ILE A 219 36.45 -36.99 12.14
N ASP A 220 37.41 -36.73 13.04
CA ASP A 220 37.39 -35.57 13.93
C ASP A 220 37.40 -34.26 13.12
N ARG A 221 38.14 -34.23 11.99
CA ARG A 221 38.15 -33.08 11.08
C ARG A 221 36.84 -32.94 10.30
N ALA A 222 36.22 -34.05 9.88
CA ALA A 222 34.90 -34.04 9.25
C ALA A 222 33.83 -33.47 10.20
N GLU A 223 33.86 -33.88 11.47
CA GLU A 223 32.92 -33.42 12.50
C GLU A 223 33.06 -31.91 12.77
N ASN A 224 34.29 -31.39 12.83
CA ASN A 224 34.53 -29.96 12.98
C ASN A 224 33.98 -29.16 11.78
N LEU A 225 34.20 -29.64 10.55
CA LEU A 225 33.66 -29.00 9.34
C LEU A 225 32.12 -29.06 9.30
N TYR A 226 31.52 -30.16 9.77
CA TYR A 226 30.07 -30.28 9.95
C TYR A 226 29.54 -29.23 10.94
N LYS A 227 30.16 -29.11 12.12
CA LYS A 227 29.79 -28.11 13.14
C LYS A 227 29.91 -26.68 12.62
N GLU A 228 30.96 -26.38 11.86
CA GLU A 228 31.13 -25.09 11.21
C GLU A 228 30.09 -24.83 10.11
N ALA A 229 29.66 -25.87 9.39
CA ALA A 229 28.61 -25.76 8.37
C ALA A 229 27.24 -25.54 9.02
N GLN A 230 26.95 -26.24 10.12
CA GLN A 230 25.73 -26.07 10.91
C GLN A 230 25.66 -24.67 11.52
N ALA A 231 26.75 -24.17 12.10
CA ALA A 231 26.80 -22.80 12.61
C ALA A 231 26.55 -21.74 11.51
N SER A 232 27.04 -21.96 10.29
CA SER A 232 26.73 -21.10 9.14
C SER A 232 25.27 -21.24 8.69
N PHE A 233 24.69 -22.43 8.76
CA PHE A 233 23.27 -22.66 8.49
C PHE A 233 22.37 -21.92 9.47
N ASP A 234 22.66 -21.99 10.78
CA ASP A 234 21.90 -21.30 11.82
C ASP A 234 21.95 -19.77 11.66
N ARG A 235 23.06 -19.25 11.12
CA ARG A 235 23.25 -17.83 10.78
C ARG A 235 22.70 -17.43 9.40
N LYS A 236 22.14 -18.37 8.64
CA LYS A 236 21.69 -18.19 7.24
C LYS A 236 22.81 -17.70 6.29
N GLU A 237 24.05 -18.07 6.58
CA GLU A 237 25.25 -17.75 5.78
C GLU A 237 25.50 -18.85 4.72
N TYR A 238 24.58 -18.96 3.76
CA TYR A 238 24.54 -20.07 2.80
C TYR A 238 25.76 -20.21 1.89
N THR A 239 26.55 -19.15 1.70
CA THR A 239 27.70 -19.13 0.78
C THR A 239 28.82 -20.10 1.19
N THR A 240 28.97 -20.38 2.48
CA THR A 240 30.06 -21.22 3.01
C THR A 240 29.65 -22.64 3.37
N ILE A 241 28.34 -22.93 3.38
CA ILE A 241 27.81 -24.23 3.82
C ILE A 241 28.23 -25.34 2.85
N LYS A 242 27.92 -25.17 1.55
CA LYS A 242 28.23 -26.20 0.53
C LYS A 242 29.72 -26.56 0.47
N PRO A 243 30.67 -25.60 0.42
CA PRO A 243 32.09 -25.92 0.49
C PRO A 243 32.49 -26.70 1.75
N LYS A 244 31.95 -26.34 2.92
CA LYS A 244 32.25 -27.04 4.18
C LYS A 244 31.70 -28.47 4.19
N ILE A 245 30.47 -28.67 3.72
CA ILE A 245 29.87 -30.01 3.58
C ILE A 245 30.72 -30.87 2.62
N THR A 246 31.07 -30.35 1.45
CA THR A 246 31.92 -31.07 0.49
C THR A 246 33.29 -31.40 1.09
N ALA A 247 33.91 -30.49 1.83
CA ALA A 247 35.18 -30.74 2.49
C ALA A 247 35.05 -31.82 3.58
N ALA A 248 33.98 -31.80 4.37
CA ALA A 248 33.70 -32.79 5.40
C ALA A 248 33.48 -34.18 4.80
N GLN A 249 32.71 -34.26 3.71
CA GLN A 249 32.40 -35.53 3.04
C GLN A 249 33.67 -36.17 2.46
N ASN A 250 34.56 -35.38 1.85
CA ASN A 250 35.88 -35.85 1.44
C ASN A 250 36.72 -36.38 2.63
N MET A 251 36.55 -35.85 3.84
CA MET A 251 37.24 -36.35 5.03
C MET A 251 36.63 -37.67 5.52
N VAL A 252 35.30 -37.83 5.44
CA VAL A 252 34.60 -39.10 5.71
C VAL A 252 35.08 -40.19 4.75
N ASP A 253 35.10 -39.93 3.45
CA ASP A 253 35.52 -40.92 2.45
C ASP A 253 36.96 -41.36 2.68
N LYS A 254 37.86 -40.39 2.93
CA LYS A 254 39.25 -40.69 3.29
C LYS A 254 39.36 -41.43 4.63
N ALA A 255 38.47 -41.19 5.59
CA ALA A 255 38.46 -41.91 6.86
C ALA A 255 38.14 -43.39 6.61
N ARG A 256 37.10 -43.68 5.81
CA ARG A 256 36.72 -45.04 5.39
C ARG A 256 37.86 -45.77 4.67
N GLU A 257 38.50 -45.12 3.71
CA GLU A 257 39.66 -45.68 2.99
C GLU A 257 40.81 -46.02 3.95
N ALA A 258 41.13 -45.14 4.90
CA ALA A 258 42.19 -45.39 5.87
C ALA A 258 41.84 -46.53 6.84
N LEU A 259 40.56 -46.65 7.22
CA LEU A 259 40.09 -47.71 8.10
C LEU A 259 40.20 -49.07 7.42
N SER A 260 39.70 -49.17 6.19
CA SER A 260 39.79 -50.40 5.37
C SER A 260 41.24 -50.84 5.16
N GLN A 261 42.17 -49.91 4.88
CA GLN A 261 43.60 -50.22 4.76
C GLN A 261 44.20 -50.73 6.07
N ALA A 262 43.82 -50.15 7.21
CA ALA A 262 44.33 -50.55 8.52
C ALA A 262 43.85 -51.96 8.91
N GLN A 263 42.59 -52.29 8.60
CA GLN A 263 42.01 -53.62 8.85
C GLN A 263 42.59 -54.69 7.91
N SER A 264 42.95 -54.34 6.67
CA SER A 264 43.52 -55.30 5.71
C SER A 264 45.01 -55.62 5.93
N GLY A 265 45.71 -54.77 6.70
CA GLY A 265 47.14 -54.91 6.99
C GLY A 265 47.46 -55.41 8.41
N SER A 266 46.43 -55.72 9.21
CA SER A 266 46.52 -56.30 10.56
C SER A 266 46.34 -57.82 10.49
#